data_AF-A0A7W6H6Y9-F1
#
_entry.id   AF-A0A7W6H6Y9-F1
#
_cell.length_a   1.000
_cell.length_b   1.000
_cell.length_c   1.000
_cell.angle_alpha   90.00
_cell.angle_beta   90.00
_cell.angle_gamma   90.00
#
_symmetry.space_group_name_H-M   'P 1'
#
loop_
_entity.id
_entity.type
_entity.pdbx_description
1 polymer ?
#
loop_
_entity_poly.entity_id
_entity_poly.type
_entity_poly.pdbx_seq_one_letter_code
_entity_poly.pdbx_strand_id
1 'polypeptide(L)'
;MRDRADRSRTRIVESALIHVEASRNDPERLSLILPGADAPVAPTHWSFGQLAAQVGAPAAYLRQLPAPLAAINLQFGLTSNRAEQIKTFETEDGRTELRAVTGPDYGRIYDHELVEAVQRIAGNGTGDTRWKVPGVLDWSTGIYNPRVDITTATTTLYASDRDVFLFLVDDLNPIEAGRLPDGSPDLFFRGFYAWNSEVGAKTLGMASFYLRAVCQNRNLWGVEDFEEISIRHSKYAANRFAHEAAPALMNFANSSPMPFVNGIKAARERIVARTDEDRTDFLRRRNFSKADTPGSSKRCWPRKAARPRASSISCRASPPSRATSRTRTPASTWRQRQRSCSTAPPEIREAGDASFRISGFAPSSHDRLKPFASLAYL
;
A
#
# COMPACT_ATOMS: atom_id res chain seq x y z
N MET A 1 18.93 2.28 7.87
CA MET A 1 18.60 3.17 6.74
C MET A 1 19.70 4.20 6.52
N ARG A 2 20.13 4.95 7.55
CA ARG A 2 21.30 5.86 7.46
C ARG A 2 22.55 5.15 6.93
N ASP A 3 22.93 4.03 7.54
CA ASP A 3 24.09 3.23 7.08
C ASP A 3 23.98 2.75 5.62
N ARG A 4 22.78 2.63 5.06
CA ARG A 4 22.58 2.32 3.64
C ARG A 4 22.82 3.56 2.78
N ALA A 5 22.27 4.70 3.19
CA ALA A 5 22.47 5.97 2.50
C ALA A 5 23.96 6.38 2.51
N ASP A 6 24.66 6.20 3.63
CA ASP A 6 26.08 6.54 3.77
C ASP A 6 26.98 5.68 2.87
N ARG A 7 26.60 4.41 2.65
CA ARG A 7 27.28 3.49 1.71
C ARG A 7 26.82 3.63 0.27
N SER A 8 25.91 4.55 -0.01
CA SER A 8 25.36 4.71 -1.36
C SER A 8 26.11 5.78 -2.15
N ARG A 9 26.18 5.59 -3.46
CA ARG A 9 26.85 6.51 -4.38
C ARG A 9 25.90 6.88 -5.50
N THR A 10 25.88 8.15 -5.86
CA THR A 10 25.09 8.66 -6.98
C THR A 10 26.02 9.31 -7.99
N ARG A 11 25.80 9.04 -9.28
CA ARG A 11 26.60 9.62 -10.36
C ARG A 11 25.69 10.13 -11.46
N ILE A 12 26.09 11.20 -12.11
CA ILE A 12 25.51 11.62 -13.38
C ILE A 12 26.58 11.31 -14.42
N VAL A 13 26.25 10.45 -15.37
CA VAL A 13 27.18 9.97 -16.39
C VAL A 13 26.53 10.12 -17.75
N GLU A 14 27.34 10.37 -18.77
CA GLU A 14 26.87 10.33 -20.16
C GLU A 14 26.51 8.89 -20.52
N SER A 15 25.33 8.69 -21.11
CA SER A 15 24.83 7.35 -21.44
C SER A 15 25.76 6.61 -22.39
N ALA A 16 26.31 7.31 -23.38
CA ALA A 16 27.21 6.76 -24.39
C ALA A 16 28.57 6.29 -23.82
N LEU A 17 28.99 6.80 -22.65
CA LEU A 17 30.24 6.42 -21.98
C LEU A 17 30.08 5.20 -21.06
N ILE A 18 28.87 4.67 -20.93
CA ILE A 18 28.62 3.46 -20.16
C ILE A 18 28.97 2.24 -21.01
N HIS A 19 29.85 1.39 -20.50
CA HIS A 19 30.14 0.10 -21.13
C HIS A 19 29.38 -1.02 -20.44
N VAL A 20 28.74 -1.86 -21.25
CA VAL A 20 27.99 -3.03 -20.78
C VAL A 20 28.78 -4.28 -21.08
N GLU A 21 29.17 -5.00 -20.03
CA GLU A 21 29.94 -6.23 -20.14
C GLU A 21 29.10 -7.44 -19.72
N ALA A 22 29.13 -8.48 -20.54
CA ALA A 22 28.61 -9.79 -20.17
C ALA A 22 29.77 -10.70 -19.72
N SER A 23 29.54 -11.49 -18.68
CA SER A 23 30.52 -12.47 -18.23
C SER A 23 30.73 -13.54 -19.31
N ARG A 24 32.00 -13.83 -19.63
CA ARG A 24 32.36 -14.93 -20.54
C ARG A 24 32.08 -16.31 -19.94
N ASN A 25 32.08 -16.40 -18.61
CA ASN A 25 31.98 -17.65 -17.87
C ASN A 25 30.58 -17.90 -17.30
N ASP A 26 29.67 -16.94 -17.42
CA ASP A 26 28.31 -17.02 -16.88
C ASP A 26 27.33 -16.28 -17.81
N PRO A 27 26.51 -17.00 -18.58
CA PRO A 27 25.60 -16.40 -19.55
C PRO A 27 24.45 -15.61 -18.90
N GLU A 28 24.30 -15.63 -17.57
CA GLU A 28 23.27 -14.87 -16.86
C GLU A 28 23.84 -13.59 -16.19
N ARG A 29 25.16 -13.38 -16.23
CA ARG A 29 25.81 -12.22 -15.60
C ARG A 29 26.13 -11.11 -16.57
N LEU A 30 25.65 -9.92 -16.22
CA LEU A 30 25.92 -8.66 -16.88
C LEU A 30 26.33 -7.61 -15.84
N SER A 31 27.27 -6.74 -16.20
CA SER A 31 27.73 -5.62 -15.39
C SER A 31 27.91 -4.36 -16.25
N LEU A 32 27.88 -3.20 -15.59
CA LEU A 32 28.13 -1.91 -16.21
C LEU A 32 29.47 -1.37 -15.70
N ILE A 33 30.33 -0.92 -16.61
CA ILE A 33 31.47 -0.08 -16.28
C ILE A 33 31.01 1.36 -16.43
N LEU A 34 30.93 2.05 -15.29
CA LEU A 34 30.52 3.44 -15.24
C LEU A 34 31.75 4.35 -15.23
N PRO A 35 31.72 5.50 -15.94
CA PRO A 35 32.79 6.49 -15.86
C PRO A 35 33.09 6.89 -14.40
N GLY A 36 34.34 6.74 -13.98
CA GLY A 36 34.79 7.09 -12.62
C GLY A 36 34.33 6.13 -11.51
N ALA A 37 33.81 4.95 -11.85
CA ALA A 37 33.60 3.88 -10.87
C ALA A 37 34.85 2.99 -10.74
N ASP A 38 35.15 2.61 -9.51
CA ASP A 38 36.34 1.82 -9.15
C ASP A 38 36.19 0.33 -9.51
N ALA A 39 34.95 -0.13 -9.72
CA ALA A 39 34.62 -1.51 -10.06
C ALA A 39 33.36 -1.59 -10.95
N PRO A 40 33.20 -2.69 -11.72
CA PRO A 40 31.96 -2.95 -12.45
C PRO A 40 30.76 -3.08 -11.51
N VAL A 41 29.61 -2.59 -11.95
CA VAL A 41 28.37 -2.54 -11.16
C VAL A 41 27.33 -3.48 -11.75
N ALA A 42 26.77 -4.36 -10.93
CA ALA A 42 25.73 -5.29 -11.37
C ALA A 42 24.33 -4.64 -11.28
N PRO A 43 23.51 -4.67 -12.34
CA PRO A 43 22.14 -4.18 -12.26
C PRO A 43 21.24 -5.16 -11.50
N THR A 44 20.37 -4.61 -10.67
CA THR A 44 19.24 -5.36 -10.10
C THR A 44 18.18 -5.59 -11.18
N HIS A 45 17.21 -6.47 -10.90
CA HIS A 45 16.07 -6.66 -11.78
C HIS A 45 15.33 -5.34 -12.08
N TRP A 46 15.25 -4.45 -11.07
CA TRP A 46 14.62 -3.14 -11.19
C TRP A 46 15.43 -2.18 -12.07
N SER A 47 16.70 -1.95 -11.74
CA SER A 47 17.54 -1.01 -12.50
C SER A 47 17.84 -1.48 -13.92
N PHE A 48 17.90 -2.79 -14.17
CA PHE A 48 17.93 -3.33 -15.53
C PHE A 48 16.69 -2.91 -16.33
N GLY A 49 15.51 -2.95 -15.70
CA GLY A 49 14.27 -2.49 -16.32
C GLY A 49 14.30 -0.98 -16.62
N GLN A 50 14.84 -0.19 -15.70
CA GLN A 50 15.01 1.25 -15.89
C GLN A 50 16.00 1.57 -17.01
N LEU A 51 17.13 0.87 -17.06
CA LEU A 51 18.13 1.00 -18.12
C LEU A 51 17.54 0.67 -19.50
N ALA A 52 16.82 -0.45 -19.61
CA ALA A 52 16.11 -0.82 -20.83
C ALA A 52 15.09 0.24 -21.26
N ALA A 53 14.33 0.80 -20.31
CA ALA A 53 13.38 1.88 -20.59
C ALA A 53 14.07 3.16 -21.08
N GLN A 54 15.22 3.54 -20.51
CA GLN A 54 15.99 4.71 -20.95
C GLN A 54 16.45 4.57 -22.40
N VAL A 55 16.78 3.35 -22.82
CA VAL A 55 17.20 3.10 -24.20
C VAL A 55 16.05 2.73 -25.15
N GLY A 56 14.79 2.76 -24.68
CA GLY A 56 13.61 2.43 -25.49
C GLY A 56 13.44 0.93 -25.80
N ALA A 57 14.11 0.05 -25.04
CA ALA A 57 14.08 -1.38 -25.25
C ALA A 57 13.09 -2.12 -24.31
N PRO A 58 12.44 -3.20 -24.78
CA PRO A 58 11.51 -3.98 -23.97
C PRO A 58 12.26 -4.84 -22.92
N ALA A 59 12.26 -4.39 -21.66
CA ALA A 59 12.94 -5.07 -20.55
C ALA A 59 12.57 -6.55 -20.39
N ALA A 60 11.29 -6.89 -20.56
CA ALA A 60 10.81 -8.27 -20.42
C ALA A 60 11.40 -9.22 -21.46
N TYR A 61 11.65 -8.73 -22.68
CA TYR A 61 12.30 -9.48 -23.74
C TYR A 61 13.81 -9.59 -23.48
N LEU A 62 14.47 -8.48 -23.14
CA LEU A 62 15.92 -8.48 -22.86
C LEU A 62 16.30 -9.42 -21.71
N ARG A 63 15.45 -9.59 -20.70
CA ARG A 63 15.66 -10.54 -19.58
C ARG A 63 15.58 -12.01 -19.98
N GLN A 64 15.02 -12.33 -21.15
CA GLN A 64 14.96 -13.70 -21.66
C GLN A 64 16.17 -14.04 -22.53
N LEU A 65 16.98 -13.03 -22.88
CA LEU A 65 18.17 -13.21 -23.68
C LEU A 65 19.35 -13.58 -22.77
N PRO A 66 20.29 -14.42 -23.25
CA PRO A 66 21.60 -14.54 -22.64
C PRO A 66 22.27 -13.17 -22.47
N ALA A 67 23.01 -12.98 -21.37
CA ALA A 67 23.68 -11.75 -21.01
C ALA A 67 24.49 -11.12 -22.16
N PRO A 68 25.21 -11.85 -23.02
CA PRO A 68 25.90 -11.25 -24.17
C PRO A 68 24.96 -10.55 -25.16
N LEU A 69 23.80 -11.14 -25.46
CA LEU A 69 22.83 -10.54 -26.37
C LEU A 69 22.11 -9.35 -25.72
N ALA A 70 21.76 -9.47 -24.43
CA ALA A 70 21.22 -8.36 -23.67
C ALA A 70 22.22 -7.18 -23.61
N ALA A 71 23.51 -7.47 -23.38
CA ALA A 71 24.57 -6.48 -23.32
C ALA A 71 24.74 -5.72 -24.64
N ILE A 72 24.78 -6.42 -25.78
CA ILE A 72 24.89 -5.78 -27.10
C ILE A 72 23.70 -4.84 -27.36
N ASN A 73 22.47 -5.30 -27.08
CA ASN A 73 21.27 -4.49 -27.28
C ASN A 73 21.26 -3.24 -26.38
N LEU A 74 21.64 -3.40 -25.10
CA LEU A 74 21.75 -2.28 -24.16
C LEU A 74 22.86 -1.32 -24.57
N GLN A 75 24.03 -1.83 -24.97
CA GLN A 75 25.16 -1.02 -25.42
C GLN A 75 24.79 -0.17 -26.63
N PHE A 76 24.17 -0.78 -27.65
CA PHE A 76 23.68 -0.06 -28.83
C PHE A 76 22.71 1.05 -28.41
N GLY A 77 21.73 0.72 -27.58
CA GLY A 77 20.75 1.67 -27.07
C GLY A 77 21.38 2.84 -26.29
N LEU A 78 22.40 2.57 -25.46
CA LEU A 78 23.12 3.60 -24.70
C LEU A 78 23.92 4.54 -25.61
N THR A 79 24.47 4.04 -26.72
CA THR A 79 25.24 4.86 -27.67
C THR A 79 24.38 5.60 -28.71
N SER A 80 23.19 5.09 -29.01
CA SER A 80 22.35 5.60 -30.11
C SER A 80 21.15 6.42 -29.67
N ASN A 81 20.76 6.36 -28.38
CA ASN A 81 19.60 7.09 -27.88
C ASN A 81 19.96 8.53 -27.48
N ARG A 82 18.96 9.41 -27.52
CA ARG A 82 19.05 10.87 -27.32
C ARG A 82 19.19 11.29 -25.85
N ALA A 83 19.05 10.35 -24.92
CA ALA A 83 19.24 10.63 -23.50
C ALA A 83 20.73 10.83 -23.22
N GLU A 84 21.18 12.09 -23.17
CA GLU A 84 22.61 12.43 -23.05
C GLU A 84 23.19 11.99 -21.70
N GLN A 85 22.43 12.12 -20.62
CA GLN A 85 22.89 11.81 -19.27
C GLN A 85 21.90 10.96 -18.49
N ILE A 86 22.42 10.04 -17.69
CA ILE A 86 21.64 9.25 -16.73
C ILE A 86 22.23 9.38 -15.33
N LYS A 87 21.37 9.24 -14.33
CA LYS A 87 21.73 9.24 -12.93
C LYS A 87 21.70 7.84 -12.35
N THR A 88 22.85 7.32 -11.95
CA THR A 88 22.97 6.01 -11.30
C THR A 88 22.83 6.14 -9.79
N PHE A 89 22.29 5.10 -9.17
CA PHE A 89 22.28 4.93 -7.73
C PHE A 89 22.86 3.57 -7.38
N GLU A 90 23.99 3.59 -6.71
CA GLU A 90 24.83 2.43 -6.39
C GLU A 90 24.81 2.21 -4.89
N THR A 91 24.82 0.94 -4.46
CA THR A 91 25.11 0.58 -3.08
C THR A 91 26.24 -0.44 -3.07
N GLU A 92 26.99 -0.46 -1.98
CA GLU A 92 27.96 -1.52 -1.72
C GLU A 92 27.44 -2.45 -0.62
N ASP A 93 27.19 -3.72 -0.98
CA ASP A 93 26.85 -4.78 -0.02
C ASP A 93 27.51 -6.10 -0.47
N GLY A 94 28.83 -6.19 -0.25
CA GLY A 94 29.70 -7.25 -0.73
C GLY A 94 30.09 -7.10 -2.21
N ARG A 95 29.13 -6.76 -3.09
CA ARG A 95 29.37 -6.32 -4.47
C ARG A 95 28.68 -4.98 -4.71
N THR A 96 29.19 -4.19 -5.66
CA THR A 96 28.54 -2.94 -6.07
C THR A 96 27.31 -3.25 -6.91
N GLU A 97 26.14 -2.88 -6.40
CA GLU A 97 24.86 -3.07 -7.08
C GLU A 97 24.28 -1.74 -7.54
N LEU A 98 23.83 -1.71 -8.79
CA LEU A 98 23.09 -0.59 -9.37
C LEU A 98 21.64 -0.76 -8.96
N ARG A 99 21.19 0.01 -7.97
CA ARG A 99 19.82 -0.02 -7.43
C ARG A 99 18.83 0.74 -8.29
N ALA A 100 19.26 1.86 -8.89
CA ALA A 100 18.40 2.63 -9.77
C ALA A 100 19.15 3.33 -10.92
N VAL A 101 18.43 3.52 -12.02
CA VAL A 101 18.79 4.39 -13.13
C VAL A 101 17.65 5.38 -13.34
N THR A 102 17.95 6.66 -13.18
CA THR A 102 16.96 7.76 -13.23
C THR A 102 17.45 8.88 -14.13
N GLY A 103 16.59 9.86 -14.45
CA GLY A 103 17.04 11.09 -15.12
C GLY A 103 17.99 11.93 -14.25
N PRO A 104 18.80 12.81 -14.85
CA PRO A 104 19.79 13.64 -14.13
C PRO A 104 19.15 14.50 -13.03
N ASP A 105 17.95 15.02 -13.30
CA ASP A 105 17.19 15.89 -12.39
C ASP A 105 16.46 15.18 -11.26
N TYR A 106 16.52 13.83 -11.22
CA TYR A 106 15.88 13.07 -10.16
C TYR A 106 16.51 13.43 -8.81
N GLY A 107 15.74 14.11 -7.95
CA GLY A 107 16.15 14.44 -6.59
C GLY A 107 15.76 13.31 -5.66
N ARG A 108 16.72 12.41 -5.42
CA ARG A 108 16.53 11.27 -4.53
C ARG A 108 16.37 11.75 -3.10
N ILE A 109 15.35 11.23 -2.46
CA ILE A 109 15.07 11.45 -1.04
C ILE A 109 15.33 10.10 -0.40
N TYR A 110 16.19 10.05 0.59
CA TYR A 110 16.49 8.82 1.29
C TYR A 110 15.39 8.49 2.28
N ASP A 111 15.14 7.20 2.49
CA ASP A 111 14.08 6.73 3.38
C ASP A 111 14.27 7.25 4.81
N HIS A 112 15.52 7.38 5.26
CA HIS A 112 15.81 7.92 6.59
C HIS A 112 15.39 9.39 6.72
N GLU A 113 15.47 10.20 5.65
CA GLU A 113 15.05 11.61 5.69
C GLU A 113 13.54 11.72 5.88
N LEU A 114 12.75 10.85 5.22
CA LEU A 114 11.31 10.77 5.44
C LEU A 114 11.00 10.32 6.88
N VAL A 115 11.63 9.24 7.35
CA VAL A 115 11.39 8.72 8.70
C VAL A 115 11.72 9.76 9.76
N GLU A 116 12.82 10.51 9.61
CA GLU A 116 13.19 11.60 10.51
C GLU A 116 12.24 12.80 10.43
N ALA A 117 11.73 13.12 9.24
CA ALA A 117 10.69 14.13 9.11
C ALA A 117 9.42 13.72 9.84
N VAL A 118 8.97 12.47 9.69
CA VAL A 118 7.82 11.94 10.42
C VAL A 118 8.08 11.93 11.92
N GLN A 119 9.26 11.51 12.37
CA GLN A 119 9.61 11.51 13.79
C GLN A 119 9.56 12.90 14.42
N ARG A 120 9.99 13.94 13.68
CA ARG A 120 9.88 15.33 14.15
C ARG A 120 8.44 15.82 14.28
N ILE A 121 7.53 15.33 13.45
CA ILE A 121 6.12 15.79 13.41
C ILE A 121 5.23 14.96 14.34
N ALA A 122 5.41 13.64 14.32
CA ALA A 122 4.51 12.66 14.92
C ALA A 122 5.18 11.78 16.00
N GLY A 123 6.45 12.01 16.32
CA GLY A 123 7.18 11.20 17.29
C GLY A 123 7.62 9.85 16.75
N ASN A 124 8.16 9.01 17.63
CA ASN A 124 8.73 7.71 17.27
C ASN A 124 7.66 6.60 17.14
N GLY A 125 6.38 6.92 17.35
CA GLY A 125 5.26 5.98 17.26
C GLY A 125 5.07 5.12 18.50
N THR A 126 5.80 5.38 19.60
CA THR A 126 5.64 4.69 20.88
C THR A 126 4.58 5.31 21.79
N GLY A 127 3.93 6.39 21.34
CA GLY A 127 2.93 7.14 22.12
C GLY A 127 3.51 8.33 22.88
N ASP A 128 4.70 8.78 22.50
CA ASP A 128 5.32 10.05 22.90
C ASP A 128 4.51 11.26 22.40
N THR A 129 3.82 11.11 21.26
CA THR A 129 2.76 12.02 20.80
C THR A 129 1.42 11.27 20.74
N ARG A 130 0.36 11.92 20.26
CA ARG A 130 -0.91 11.24 19.97
C ARG A 130 -0.80 10.16 18.89
N TRP A 131 0.23 10.24 18.04
CA TRP A 131 0.44 9.28 16.96
C TRP A 131 1.26 8.11 17.48
N LYS A 132 0.72 6.91 17.29
CA LYS A 132 1.38 5.67 17.69
C LYS A 132 1.21 4.58 16.65
N VAL A 133 2.04 3.55 16.78
CA VAL A 133 1.80 2.29 16.09
C VAL A 133 0.42 1.78 16.51
N PRO A 134 -0.42 1.32 15.56
CA PRO A 134 -1.75 0.84 15.88
C PRO A 134 -1.76 -0.34 16.85
N GLY A 135 -2.81 -0.37 17.66
CA GLY A 135 -3.20 -1.54 18.42
C GLY A 135 -3.58 -2.74 17.56
N VAL A 136 -4.03 -3.80 18.23
CA VAL A 136 -4.43 -5.05 17.58
C VAL A 136 -5.90 -5.32 17.82
N LEU A 137 -6.62 -5.63 16.73
CA LEU A 137 -7.96 -6.20 16.78
C LEU A 137 -7.86 -7.72 16.95
N ASP A 138 -8.43 -8.24 18.02
CA ASP A 138 -8.68 -9.67 18.16
C ASP A 138 -9.93 -10.05 17.36
N TRP A 139 -9.74 -10.83 16.31
CA TRP A 139 -10.80 -11.26 15.39
C TRP A 139 -11.80 -12.24 16.01
N SER A 140 -11.43 -12.93 17.08
CA SER A 140 -12.31 -13.88 17.75
C SER A 140 -13.33 -13.19 18.64
N THR A 141 -12.92 -12.10 19.29
CA THR A 141 -13.75 -11.34 20.24
C THR A 141 -14.28 -10.03 19.66
N GLY A 142 -13.66 -9.50 18.61
CA GLY A 142 -13.91 -8.17 18.06
C GLY A 142 -13.42 -7.04 18.97
N ILE A 143 -12.55 -7.35 19.93
CA ILE A 143 -11.99 -6.38 20.88
C ILE A 143 -10.71 -5.80 20.29
N TYR A 144 -10.66 -4.47 20.23
CA TYR A 144 -9.47 -3.75 19.85
C TYR A 144 -8.71 -3.32 21.11
N ASN A 145 -7.44 -3.74 21.19
CA ASN A 145 -6.53 -3.27 22.21
C ASN A 145 -5.59 -2.22 21.63
N PRO A 146 -5.74 -0.93 21.98
CA PRO A 146 -4.83 0.13 21.52
C PRO A 146 -3.43 0.02 22.15
N ARG A 147 -3.28 -0.63 23.32
CA ARG A 147 -2.02 -0.70 24.07
C ARG A 147 -1.37 -2.08 23.92
N VAL A 148 -0.82 -2.32 22.75
CA VAL A 148 -0.05 -3.54 22.44
C VAL A 148 1.42 -3.17 22.27
N ASP A 149 2.29 -4.04 22.77
CA ASP A 149 3.74 -3.87 22.64
C ASP A 149 4.18 -3.82 21.17
N ILE A 150 5.11 -2.91 20.90
CA ILE A 150 5.68 -2.72 19.57
C ILE A 150 6.81 -3.73 19.38
N THR A 151 6.61 -4.63 18.43
CA THR A 151 7.52 -5.69 18.03
C THR A 151 7.69 -5.66 16.51
N THR A 152 8.60 -6.47 15.97
CA THR A 152 8.75 -6.64 14.53
C THR A 152 7.48 -7.15 13.83
N ALA A 153 6.55 -7.80 14.56
CA ALA A 153 5.29 -8.28 14.02
C ALA A 153 4.16 -7.22 14.08
N THR A 154 4.20 -6.33 15.07
CA THR A 154 3.16 -5.33 15.33
C THR A 154 3.51 -3.96 14.75
N THR A 155 4.79 -3.67 14.49
CA THR A 155 5.22 -2.43 13.84
C THR A 155 4.56 -2.23 12.47
N THR A 156 4.41 -0.97 12.10
CA THR A 156 3.88 -0.50 10.82
C THR A 156 4.94 0.20 9.98
N LEU A 157 6.20 0.20 10.43
CA LEU A 157 7.34 0.64 9.63
C LEU A 157 7.78 -0.50 8.71
N TYR A 158 7.60 -0.31 7.42
CA TYR A 158 8.06 -1.21 6.37
C TYR A 158 9.20 -0.55 5.63
N ALA A 159 10.39 -1.08 5.87
CA ALA A 159 11.62 -0.62 5.26
C ALA A 159 12.15 -1.74 4.38
N SER A 160 12.00 -1.59 3.06
CA SER A 160 12.72 -2.44 2.13
C SER A 160 14.11 -1.86 1.88
N ASP A 161 14.84 -2.49 0.98
CA ASP A 161 16.16 -2.08 0.53
C ASP A 161 16.11 -0.91 -0.48
N ARG A 162 14.91 -0.40 -0.80
CA ARG A 162 14.67 0.63 -1.83
C ARG A 162 13.52 1.61 -1.54
N ASP A 163 12.56 1.19 -0.72
CA ASP A 163 11.32 1.90 -0.46
C ASP A 163 10.97 1.79 1.03
N VAL A 164 10.34 2.84 1.56
CA VAL A 164 9.77 2.85 2.90
C VAL A 164 8.29 3.18 2.86
N PHE A 165 7.54 2.55 3.77
CA PHE A 165 6.16 2.89 4.10
C PHE A 165 6.01 2.85 5.61
N LEU A 166 5.30 3.82 6.19
CA LEU A 166 4.96 3.80 7.61
C LEU A 166 3.53 4.26 7.80
N PHE A 167 2.86 3.76 8.84
CA PHE A 167 1.49 4.11 9.18
C PHE A 167 1.37 4.33 10.69
N LEU A 168 0.78 5.45 11.11
CA LEU A 168 0.51 5.75 12.52
C LEU A 168 -0.96 6.14 12.70
N VAL A 169 -1.46 5.94 13.91
CA VAL A 169 -2.86 6.18 14.27
C VAL A 169 -2.96 6.92 15.60
N ASP A 170 -4.03 7.67 15.76
CA ASP A 170 -4.49 8.25 17.03
C ASP A 170 -5.68 7.43 17.54
N ASP A 171 -5.40 6.21 17.99
CA ASP A 171 -6.42 5.24 18.46
C ASP A 171 -6.73 5.36 19.96
N LEU A 172 -6.11 6.32 20.65
CA LEU A 172 -6.38 6.69 22.04
C LEU A 172 -7.40 7.83 22.14
N ASN A 173 -7.67 8.54 21.06
CA ASN A 173 -8.66 9.61 20.97
C ASN A 173 -9.78 9.22 19.97
N PRO A 174 -10.63 8.24 20.30
CA PRO A 174 -11.71 7.81 19.42
C PRO A 174 -12.72 8.92 19.13
N ILE A 175 -13.25 8.92 17.92
CA ILE A 175 -14.32 9.79 17.46
C ILE A 175 -15.59 8.97 17.36
N GLU A 176 -16.60 9.29 18.16
CA GLU A 176 -17.92 8.66 18.07
C GLU A 176 -18.75 9.34 16.98
N ALA A 177 -19.05 8.61 15.91
CA ALA A 177 -19.88 9.06 14.78
C ALA A 177 -21.36 8.63 14.89
N GLY A 178 -21.78 8.27 16.11
CA GLY A 178 -23.14 7.83 16.44
C GLY A 178 -23.15 6.44 17.07
N ARG A 179 -24.26 5.71 16.91
CA ARG A 179 -24.42 4.36 17.45
C ARG A 179 -24.64 3.32 16.37
N LEU A 180 -24.19 2.11 16.63
CA LEU A 180 -24.41 0.92 15.82
C LEU A 180 -25.79 0.31 16.14
N PRO A 181 -26.30 -0.65 15.32
CA PRO A 181 -27.61 -1.28 15.54
C PRO A 181 -27.76 -2.00 16.88
N ASP A 182 -26.66 -2.44 17.47
CA ASP A 182 -26.60 -3.07 18.80
C ASP A 182 -26.53 -2.05 19.95
N GLY A 183 -26.55 -0.74 19.66
CA GLY A 183 -26.52 0.36 20.61
C GLY A 183 -25.12 0.80 21.06
N SER A 184 -24.07 0.07 20.66
CA SER A 184 -22.67 0.42 20.93
C SER A 184 -22.22 1.67 20.15
N PRO A 185 -21.20 2.40 20.63
CA PRO A 185 -20.72 3.59 19.94
C PRO A 185 -20.03 3.21 18.62
N ASP A 186 -20.26 4.02 17.60
CA ASP A 186 -19.65 3.88 16.29
C ASP A 186 -18.33 4.65 16.22
N LEU A 187 -17.21 3.95 16.38
CA LEU A 187 -15.91 4.57 16.58
C LEU A 187 -15.11 4.70 15.28
N PHE A 188 -14.51 5.87 15.12
CA PHE A 188 -13.49 6.17 14.12
C PHE A 188 -12.22 6.70 14.78
N PHE A 189 -11.10 6.54 14.10
CA PHE A 189 -9.78 7.01 14.51
C PHE A 189 -9.21 7.91 13.43
N ARG A 190 -8.21 8.71 13.79
CA ARG A 190 -7.40 9.45 12.83
C ARG A 190 -6.20 8.59 12.48
N GLY A 191 -5.92 8.43 11.19
CA GLY A 191 -4.74 7.73 10.72
C GLY A 191 -4.03 8.51 9.64
N PHE A 192 -2.74 8.28 9.51
CA PHE A 192 -1.99 8.71 8.35
C PHE A 192 -0.89 7.69 8.01
N TYR A 193 -0.55 7.60 6.74
CA TYR A 193 0.66 6.90 6.31
C TYR A 193 1.52 7.79 5.43
N ALA A 194 2.81 7.50 5.40
CA ALA A 194 3.77 8.14 4.50
C ALA A 194 4.58 7.09 3.76
N TRP A 195 5.03 7.42 2.55
CA TRP A 195 5.81 6.52 1.71
C TRP A 195 6.88 7.26 0.93
N ASN A 196 7.95 6.54 0.60
CA ASN A 196 9.00 7.01 -0.30
C ASN A 196 9.57 5.84 -1.10
N SER A 197 10.12 6.17 -2.27
CA SER A 197 10.95 5.28 -3.06
C SER A 197 12.28 5.94 -3.36
N GLU A 198 13.37 5.35 -2.86
CA GLU A 198 14.74 5.74 -3.21
C GLU A 198 15.09 5.32 -4.62
N VAL A 199 14.28 4.53 -5.33
CA VAL A 199 14.62 4.00 -6.67
C VAL A 199 13.70 4.49 -7.78
N GLY A 200 12.76 5.39 -7.46
CA GLY A 200 11.80 5.95 -8.41
C GLY A 200 10.66 5.01 -8.80
N ALA A 201 10.30 4.05 -7.92
CA ALA A 201 9.14 3.18 -8.11
C ALA A 201 7.83 3.88 -7.74
N LYS A 202 7.88 4.83 -6.81
CA LYS A 202 6.74 5.64 -6.36
C LYS A 202 7.20 7.05 -6.02
N THR A 203 6.26 8.00 -5.92
CA THR A 203 6.52 9.36 -5.42
C THR A 203 6.82 9.35 -3.92
N LEU A 204 7.28 10.47 -3.38
CA LEU A 204 7.19 10.75 -1.95
C LEU A 204 5.77 11.21 -1.64
N GLY A 205 5.17 10.76 -0.55
CA GLY A 205 3.86 11.28 -0.17
C GLY A 205 3.40 10.89 1.21
N MET A 206 2.26 11.48 1.58
CA MET A 206 1.54 11.21 2.81
C MET A 206 0.04 11.24 2.51
N ALA A 207 -0.72 10.39 3.19
CA ALA A 207 -2.18 10.46 3.18
C ALA A 207 -2.72 10.43 4.62
N SER A 208 -3.72 11.27 4.89
CA SER A 208 -4.45 11.33 6.16
C SER A 208 -5.93 11.00 5.92
N PHE A 209 -6.55 10.33 6.89
CA PHE A 209 -7.92 9.84 6.77
C PHE A 209 -8.51 9.46 8.12
N TYR A 210 -9.83 9.32 8.16
CA TYR A 210 -10.52 8.60 9.22
C TYR A 210 -10.56 7.11 8.89
N LEU A 211 -10.51 6.25 9.91
CA LEU A 211 -10.63 4.81 9.76
C LEU A 211 -11.36 4.18 10.94
N ARG A 212 -11.96 3.02 10.71
CA ARG A 212 -12.62 2.22 11.76
C ARG A 212 -11.70 1.19 12.38
N ALA A 213 -10.85 0.59 11.56
CA ALA A 213 -9.92 -0.43 12.01
C ALA A 213 -8.77 -0.57 11.03
N VAL A 214 -7.64 -1.03 11.55
CA VAL A 214 -6.51 -1.51 10.76
C VAL A 214 -6.22 -2.94 11.18
N CYS A 215 -6.08 -3.83 10.20
CA CYS A 215 -5.73 -5.22 10.49
C CYS A 215 -4.22 -5.44 10.41
N GLN A 216 -3.76 -6.60 10.89
CA GLN A 216 -2.36 -7.00 10.74
C GLN A 216 -1.94 -7.31 9.28
N ASN A 217 -2.86 -7.39 8.33
CA ASN A 217 -2.49 -7.40 6.90
C ASN A 217 -2.54 -5.99 6.29
N ARG A 218 -2.72 -4.98 7.15
CA ARG A 218 -2.63 -3.55 6.87
C ARG A 218 -3.66 -3.06 5.84
N ASN A 219 -4.78 -3.78 5.77
CA ASN A 219 -6.01 -3.25 5.19
C ASN A 219 -6.64 -2.25 6.16
N LEU A 220 -6.95 -1.07 5.63
CA LEU A 220 -7.66 -0.01 6.31
C LEU A 220 -9.15 -0.19 6.06
N TRP A 221 -9.94 -0.21 7.13
CA TRP A 221 -11.37 -0.48 7.06
C TRP A 221 -12.17 0.79 7.34
N GLY A 222 -13.17 1.06 6.50
CA GLY A 222 -14.03 2.24 6.63
C GLY A 222 -13.24 3.53 6.55
N VAL A 223 -12.37 3.63 5.54
CA VAL A 223 -11.61 4.84 5.25
C VAL A 223 -12.58 5.91 4.76
N GLU A 224 -12.53 7.07 5.40
CA GLU A 224 -13.34 8.26 5.04
C GLU A 224 -12.44 9.50 5.05
N ASP A 225 -12.84 10.54 4.32
CA ASP A 225 -12.08 11.80 4.12
C ASP A 225 -10.60 11.56 3.80
N PHE A 226 -10.33 10.83 2.73
CA PHE A 226 -8.98 10.53 2.27
C PHE A 226 -8.34 11.75 1.59
N GLU A 227 -7.34 12.31 2.25
CA GLU A 227 -6.56 13.45 1.74
C GLU A 227 -5.12 13.02 1.47
N GLU A 228 -4.68 13.16 0.22
CA GLU A 228 -3.33 12.76 -0.23
C GLU A 228 -2.50 13.96 -0.67
N ILE A 229 -1.26 13.99 -0.21
CA ILE A 229 -0.19 14.87 -0.69
C ILE A 229 0.87 14.00 -1.35
N SER A 230 1.13 14.25 -2.63
CA SER A 230 2.09 13.50 -3.44
C SER A 230 3.09 14.46 -4.08
N ILE A 231 4.37 14.25 -3.78
CA ILE A 231 5.48 15.11 -4.19
C ILE A 231 6.41 14.32 -5.10
N ARG A 232 6.67 14.88 -6.29
CA ARG A 232 7.65 14.32 -7.23
C ARG A 232 9.07 14.49 -6.69
N HIS A 233 9.85 13.42 -6.82
CA HIS A 233 11.30 13.40 -6.55
C HIS A 233 12.02 14.43 -7.42
N SER A 234 12.46 15.51 -6.79
CA SER A 234 13.17 16.63 -7.38
C SER A 234 14.08 17.23 -6.32
N LYS A 235 15.07 18.04 -6.73
CA LYS A 235 16.15 18.50 -5.85
C LYS A 235 15.69 19.11 -4.51
N TYR A 236 14.50 19.70 -4.45
CA TYR A 236 13.94 20.35 -3.26
C TYR A 236 12.74 19.61 -2.65
N ALA A 237 12.49 18.36 -3.05
CA ALA A 237 11.29 17.62 -2.65
C ALA A 237 11.23 17.31 -1.15
N ALA A 238 12.35 17.02 -0.49
CA ALA A 238 12.39 16.78 0.96
C ALA A 238 11.96 18.04 1.77
N ASN A 239 12.47 19.21 1.39
CA ASN A 239 12.07 20.47 2.03
C ASN A 239 10.59 20.76 1.78
N ARG A 240 10.10 20.59 0.55
CA ARG A 240 8.66 20.75 0.26
C ARG A 240 7.80 19.80 1.08
N PHE A 241 8.21 18.54 1.22
CA PHE A 241 7.49 17.58 2.06
C PHE A 241 7.41 18.04 3.51
N ALA A 242 8.51 18.46 4.12
CA ALA A 242 8.47 18.97 5.49
C ALA A 242 7.58 20.22 5.62
N HIS A 243 7.61 21.13 4.64
CA HIS A 243 6.80 22.34 4.63
C HIS A 243 5.31 22.09 4.35
N GLU A 244 4.95 21.06 3.60
CA GLU A 244 3.56 20.74 3.24
C GLU A 244 2.94 19.72 4.20
N ALA A 245 3.65 18.62 4.48
CA ALA A 245 3.15 17.51 5.27
C ALA A 245 3.04 17.84 6.77
N ALA A 246 4.00 18.58 7.33
CA ALA A 246 3.93 18.95 8.75
C ALA A 246 2.69 19.78 9.11
N PRO A 247 2.40 20.92 8.43
CA PRO A 247 1.20 21.68 8.74
C PRO A 247 -0.06 20.92 8.35
N ALA A 248 -0.07 20.14 7.26
CA ALA A 248 -1.23 19.33 6.90
C ALA A 248 -1.57 18.31 7.99
N LEU A 249 -0.58 17.57 8.49
CA LEU A 249 -0.79 16.59 9.54
C LEU A 249 -1.18 17.24 10.87
N MET A 250 -0.57 18.37 11.20
CA MET A 250 -0.89 19.13 12.42
C MET A 250 -2.29 19.73 12.37
N ASN A 251 -2.71 20.27 11.23
CA ASN A 251 -4.06 20.77 11.00
C ASN A 251 -5.06 19.61 11.08
N PHE A 252 -4.78 18.48 10.45
CA PHE A 252 -5.64 17.30 10.52
C PHE A 252 -5.80 16.80 11.96
N ALA A 253 -4.70 16.69 12.71
CA ALA A 253 -4.70 16.28 14.12
C ALA A 253 -5.59 17.19 14.99
N ASN A 254 -5.48 18.51 14.78
CA ASN A 254 -6.15 19.51 15.60
C ASN A 254 -7.54 19.91 15.06
N SER A 255 -7.89 19.45 13.86
CA SER A 255 -9.19 19.78 13.25
C SER A 255 -10.34 19.11 13.99
N SER A 256 -11.46 19.83 14.05
CA SER A 256 -12.69 19.29 14.61
C SER A 256 -13.21 18.16 13.72
N PRO A 257 -13.57 16.99 14.29
CA PRO A 257 -14.22 15.92 13.53
C PRO A 257 -15.70 16.20 13.25
N MET A 258 -16.26 17.32 13.72
CA MET A 258 -17.68 17.62 13.60
C MET A 258 -18.21 17.66 12.16
N PRO A 259 -17.51 18.20 11.15
CA PRO A 259 -17.96 18.13 9.76
C PRO A 259 -18.15 16.69 9.29
N PHE A 260 -17.19 15.82 9.60
CA PHE A 260 -17.24 14.38 9.31
C PHE A 260 -18.41 13.69 10.03
N VAL A 261 -18.55 13.90 11.35
CA VAL A 261 -19.64 13.33 12.16
C VAL A 261 -21.01 13.82 11.68
N ASN A 262 -21.13 15.10 11.35
CA ASN A 262 -22.37 15.68 10.80
C ASN A 262 -22.68 15.12 9.41
N GLY A 263 -21.67 14.86 8.59
CA GLY A 263 -21.82 14.17 7.30
C GLY A 263 -22.42 12.77 7.47
N ILE A 264 -21.88 11.97 8.40
CA ILE A 264 -22.42 10.64 8.74
C ILE A 264 -23.85 10.76 9.27
N LYS A 265 -24.12 11.71 10.17
CA LYS A 265 -25.46 11.93 10.74
C LYS A 265 -26.46 12.29 9.65
N ALA A 266 -26.13 13.25 8.78
CA ALA A 266 -26.97 13.65 7.66
C ALA A 266 -27.23 12.49 6.70
N ALA A 267 -26.21 11.66 6.42
CA ALA A 267 -26.36 10.48 5.59
C ALA A 267 -27.31 9.44 6.22
N ARG A 268 -27.26 9.24 7.54
CA ARG A 268 -28.15 8.33 8.27
C ARG A 268 -29.59 8.82 8.31
N GLU A 269 -29.80 10.12 8.43
CA GLU A 269 -31.14 10.75 8.45
C GLU A 269 -31.76 10.85 7.04
N ARG A 270 -30.93 10.78 5.99
CA ARG A 270 -31.40 10.92 4.61
C ARG A 270 -32.21 9.70 4.17
N ILE A 271 -33.52 9.89 4.08
CA ILE A 271 -34.42 8.93 3.43
C ILE A 271 -34.25 9.05 1.91
N VAL A 272 -33.68 8.01 1.31
CA VAL A 272 -33.36 7.95 -0.12
C VAL A 272 -34.58 7.65 -1.00
N ALA A 273 -35.52 6.85 -0.49
CA ALA A 273 -36.76 6.49 -1.16
C ALA A 273 -37.80 6.10 -0.10
N ARG A 274 -39.06 6.47 -0.31
CA ARG A 274 -40.18 6.07 0.58
C ARG A 274 -41.01 4.95 -0.04
N THR A 275 -41.05 4.88 -1.37
CA THR A 275 -41.77 3.86 -2.14
C THR A 275 -40.79 3.02 -2.96
N ASP A 276 -41.28 1.90 -3.49
CA ASP A 276 -40.51 1.01 -4.36
C ASP A 276 -40.26 1.65 -5.74
N GLU A 277 -41.18 2.50 -6.19
CA GLU A 277 -41.07 3.33 -7.38
C GLU A 277 -39.95 4.38 -7.20
N ASP A 278 -39.96 5.13 -6.09
CA ASP A 278 -38.92 6.12 -5.77
C ASP A 278 -37.52 5.47 -5.75
N ARG A 279 -37.44 4.27 -5.18
CA ARG A 279 -36.20 3.49 -5.09
C ARG A 279 -35.70 3.09 -6.47
N THR A 280 -36.62 2.60 -7.32
CA THR A 280 -36.28 2.18 -8.68
C THR A 280 -35.76 3.36 -9.49
N ASP A 281 -36.42 4.51 -9.40
CA ASP A 281 -36.01 5.72 -10.10
C ASP A 281 -34.68 6.27 -9.57
N PHE A 282 -34.47 6.26 -8.25
CA PHE A 282 -33.21 6.68 -7.61
C PHE A 282 -32.02 5.83 -8.07
N LEU A 283 -32.21 4.50 -8.18
CA LEU A 283 -31.17 3.57 -8.63
C LEU A 283 -30.92 3.69 -10.14
N ARG A 284 -31.98 3.82 -10.96
CA ARG A 284 -31.85 4.02 -12.41
C ARG A 284 -31.08 5.28 -12.76
N ARG A 285 -31.33 6.39 -12.04
CA ARG A 285 -30.59 7.66 -12.21
C ARG A 285 -29.10 7.54 -11.89
N ARG A 286 -28.66 6.46 -11.22
CA ARG A 286 -27.26 6.14 -10.92
C ARG A 286 -26.71 4.98 -11.75
N ASN A 287 -27.33 4.70 -12.90
CA ASN A 287 -26.89 3.68 -13.85
C ASN A 287 -26.94 2.24 -13.32
N PHE A 288 -27.73 1.95 -12.29
CA PHE A 288 -28.04 0.57 -11.93
C PHE A 288 -28.95 -0.06 -12.98
N SER A 289 -28.62 -1.28 -13.43
CA SER A 289 -29.43 -1.98 -14.43
C SER A 289 -30.75 -2.49 -13.85
N LYS A 290 -31.73 -2.78 -14.72
CA LYS A 290 -33.00 -3.40 -14.31
C LYS A 290 -32.81 -4.75 -13.63
N ALA A 291 -31.73 -5.48 -13.91
CA ALA A 291 -31.40 -6.76 -13.28
C ALA A 291 -30.81 -6.58 -11.87
N ASP A 292 -30.19 -5.44 -11.58
CA ASP A 292 -29.55 -5.15 -10.29
C ASP A 292 -30.53 -4.55 -9.26
N THR A 293 -31.65 -4.00 -9.72
CA THR A 293 -32.66 -3.31 -8.89
C THR A 293 -33.45 -4.26 -7.97
N PRO A 294 -33.86 -5.49 -8.39
CA PRO A 294 -34.60 -6.41 -7.54
C PRO A 294 -33.72 -7.16 -6.51
N GLY A 295 -32.42 -7.29 -6.76
CA GLY A 295 -31.49 -7.97 -5.84
C GLY A 295 -31.05 -7.08 -4.66
N SER A 296 -31.00 -5.77 -4.88
CA SER A 296 -30.67 -4.75 -3.87
C SER A 296 -31.82 -4.48 -2.89
N SER A 297 -33.08 -4.74 -3.28
CA SER A 297 -34.26 -4.57 -2.42
C SER A 297 -34.32 -5.55 -1.23
N LYS A 298 -33.78 -6.76 -1.38
CA LYS A 298 -33.75 -7.79 -0.31
C LYS A 298 -32.60 -7.61 0.69
N ARG A 299 -31.64 -6.71 0.40
CA ARG A 299 -30.44 -6.46 1.23
C ARG A 299 -30.39 -5.05 1.84
N CYS A 300 -31.44 -4.25 1.67
CA CYS A 300 -31.71 -3.11 2.56
C CYS A 300 -32.29 -3.68 3.86
N TRP A 301 -31.47 -3.72 4.91
CA TRP A 301 -31.80 -4.26 6.22
C TRP A 301 -33.16 -3.73 6.72
N PRO A 302 -34.18 -4.60 6.90
CA PRO A 302 -35.37 -4.20 7.62
C PRO A 302 -34.99 -4.07 9.10
N ARG A 303 -35.32 -2.92 9.70
CA ARG A 303 -35.36 -2.75 11.15
C ARG A 303 -36.51 -3.62 11.68
N LYS A 304 -36.27 -4.91 11.95
CA LYS A 304 -37.28 -5.80 12.55
C LYS A 304 -36.70 -6.69 13.63
N ALA A 305 -37.34 -6.58 14.79
CA ALA A 305 -37.18 -7.41 15.98
C ALA A 305 -37.53 -8.89 15.72
N ALA A 306 -36.98 -9.75 16.59
CA ALA A 306 -37.27 -11.18 16.80
C ALA A 306 -36.71 -12.21 15.79
N ARG A 307 -35.87 -13.12 16.31
CA ARG A 307 -35.55 -14.49 15.80
C ARG A 307 -36.76 -15.44 16.09
N PRO A 308 -36.77 -16.76 15.74
CA PRO A 308 -35.85 -17.62 14.93
C PRO A 308 -36.56 -18.54 13.89
N ARG A 309 -35.81 -19.11 12.93
CA ARG A 309 -35.64 -20.57 12.68
C ARG A 309 -35.12 -20.87 11.27
N ALA A 310 -34.40 -21.98 11.21
CA ALA A 310 -33.72 -22.56 10.06
C ALA A 310 -34.67 -23.22 9.05
N SER A 311 -34.27 -23.25 7.78
CA SER A 311 -34.45 -24.42 6.92
C SER A 311 -33.57 -24.32 5.67
N SER A 312 -32.73 -25.33 5.51
CA SER A 312 -32.12 -25.82 4.28
C SER A 312 -33.01 -25.72 3.04
N ILE A 313 -32.42 -25.43 1.87
CA ILE A 313 -32.66 -26.14 0.59
C ILE A 313 -31.52 -25.82 -0.38
N SER A 314 -30.89 -26.89 -0.87
CA SER A 314 -29.93 -26.97 -1.97
C SER A 314 -30.64 -26.98 -3.32
N CYS A 315 -30.01 -26.48 -4.39
CA CYS A 315 -29.60 -27.29 -5.57
C CYS A 315 -29.27 -26.45 -6.83
N ARG A 316 -28.12 -26.84 -7.43
CA ARG A 316 -27.79 -27.05 -8.86
C ARG A 316 -27.77 -25.88 -9.85
N ALA A 317 -26.52 -25.51 -10.19
CA ALA A 317 -25.89 -25.45 -11.51
C ALA A 317 -26.75 -25.32 -12.80
N SER A 318 -26.36 -24.34 -13.61
CA SER A 318 -26.41 -24.39 -15.08
C SER A 318 -25.10 -23.82 -15.66
N PRO A 319 -24.65 -24.26 -16.85
CA PRO A 319 -23.27 -24.12 -17.35
C PRO A 319 -23.01 -22.78 -18.06
N PRO A 320 -21.73 -22.40 -18.29
CA PRO A 320 -21.37 -21.10 -18.85
C PRO A 320 -21.47 -21.09 -20.38
N SER A 321 -22.12 -20.08 -20.95
CA SER A 321 -21.97 -19.73 -22.35
C SER A 321 -20.60 -19.08 -22.59
N ARG A 322 -19.79 -19.70 -23.45
CA ARG A 322 -18.54 -19.16 -23.97
C ARG A 322 -18.81 -17.95 -24.85
N ALA A 323 -18.18 -16.82 -24.55
CA ALA A 323 -17.83 -15.81 -25.53
C ALA A 323 -16.30 -15.65 -25.54
N THR A 324 -15.74 -15.77 -26.75
CA THR A 324 -14.33 -15.85 -27.08
C THR A 324 -13.68 -14.48 -27.19
N SER A 325 -12.57 -14.25 -26.49
CA SER A 325 -11.38 -13.59 -27.05
C SER A 325 -10.16 -13.91 -26.17
N ARG A 326 -9.08 -14.31 -26.82
CA ARG A 326 -7.79 -14.72 -26.22
C ARG A 326 -6.91 -13.48 -26.03
N THR A 327 -6.26 -13.38 -24.88
CA THR A 327 -4.92 -12.79 -24.75
C THR A 327 -4.15 -13.64 -23.75
N ARG A 328 -2.97 -14.12 -24.17
CA ARG A 328 -2.16 -15.12 -23.46
C ARG A 328 -0.86 -14.43 -23.04
N THR A 329 -0.59 -14.37 -21.74
CA THR A 329 0.67 -13.86 -21.18
C THR A 329 1.19 -14.87 -20.13
N PRO A 330 2.52 -15.00 -19.96
CA PRO A 330 3.16 -16.17 -19.40
C PRO A 330 3.21 -16.14 -17.87
N ALA A 331 3.13 -17.34 -17.28
CA ALA A 331 3.21 -17.59 -15.85
C ALA A 331 4.61 -17.25 -15.31
N SER A 332 4.67 -16.51 -14.20
CA SER A 332 5.81 -16.52 -13.29
C SER A 332 5.33 -17.05 -11.94
N THR A 333 5.96 -18.13 -11.51
CA THR A 333 5.65 -18.91 -10.33
C THR A 333 6.35 -18.32 -9.11
N TRP A 334 5.65 -17.51 -8.32
CA TRP A 334 6.05 -17.19 -6.96
C TRP A 334 5.31 -18.12 -5.99
N ARG A 335 6.04 -19.06 -5.36
CA ARG A 335 5.53 -19.83 -4.22
C ARG A 335 5.38 -18.88 -3.03
N GLN A 336 4.15 -18.43 -2.74
CA GLN A 336 3.82 -17.93 -1.41
C GLN A 336 3.99 -19.09 -0.41
N ARG A 337 4.94 -18.96 0.52
CA ARG A 337 4.90 -19.76 1.76
C ARG A 337 3.64 -19.34 2.51
N GLN A 338 2.66 -20.23 2.56
CA GLN A 338 1.52 -20.11 3.46
C GLN A 338 2.06 -20.03 4.90
N ARG A 339 1.94 -18.87 5.54
CA ARG A 339 1.86 -18.81 6.99
C ARG A 339 0.38 -18.85 7.32
N SER A 340 -0.09 -20.00 7.80
CA SER A 340 -1.42 -20.13 8.38
C SER A 340 -1.55 -19.14 9.55
N CYS A 341 -2.67 -18.42 9.59
CA CYS A 341 -3.12 -17.71 10.79
C CYS A 341 -3.50 -18.74 11.86
N SER A 342 -2.50 -19.26 12.54
CA SER A 342 -2.65 -20.06 13.75
C SER A 342 -1.43 -19.79 14.61
N THR A 343 -1.19 -18.52 14.93
CA THR A 343 -0.37 -18.16 16.09
C THR A 343 -1.31 -18.18 17.29
N ALA A 344 -1.03 -19.05 18.25
CA ALA A 344 -1.66 -19.00 19.56
C ALA A 344 -1.59 -17.56 20.10
N PRO A 345 -2.65 -17.07 20.77
CA PRO A 345 -2.62 -15.73 21.34
C PRO A 345 -1.40 -15.64 22.28
N PRO A 346 -0.53 -14.62 22.13
CA PRO A 346 0.51 -14.38 23.14
C PRO A 346 -0.19 -14.15 24.49
N GLU A 347 0.41 -14.61 25.58
CA GLU A 347 -0.10 -14.41 26.94
C GLU A 347 -0.39 -12.92 27.17
N ILE A 348 -1.68 -12.59 27.22
CA ILE A 348 -2.18 -11.25 27.51
C ILE A 348 -1.93 -11.04 29.01
N ARG A 349 -0.91 -10.25 29.37
CA ARG A 349 -0.85 -9.65 30.71
C ARG A 349 -1.98 -8.64 30.80
N GLU A 350 -2.80 -8.74 31.84
CA GLU A 350 -3.88 -7.79 32.12
C GLU A 350 -3.34 -6.35 32.11
N ALA A 351 -3.82 -5.55 31.18
CA ALA A 351 -3.53 -4.13 31.05
C ALA A 351 -4.86 -3.35 31.01
N GLY A 352 -4.99 -2.38 31.92
CA GLY A 352 -6.25 -1.78 32.33
C GLY A 352 -7.08 -1.01 31.28
N ASP A 353 -8.39 -1.01 31.52
CA ASP A 353 -9.50 -0.11 31.16
C ASP A 353 -9.59 0.59 29.78
N ALA A 354 -8.70 0.37 28.81
CA ALA A 354 -8.76 1.07 27.51
C ALA A 354 -9.10 0.19 26.29
N SER A 355 -9.45 -1.08 26.49
CA SER A 355 -9.93 -1.95 25.40
C SER A 355 -11.38 -1.63 25.05
N PHE A 356 -11.71 -1.53 23.77
CA PHE A 356 -13.09 -1.32 23.33
C PHE A 356 -13.46 -2.29 22.20
N ARG A 357 -14.76 -2.55 22.06
CA ARG A 357 -15.28 -3.44 21.02
C ARG A 357 -15.46 -2.66 19.73
N ILE A 358 -14.91 -3.17 18.63
CA ILE A 358 -15.24 -2.67 17.28
C ILE A 358 -16.41 -3.52 16.78
N SER A 359 -17.62 -3.04 17.02
CA SER A 359 -18.87 -3.67 16.59
C SER A 359 -19.20 -3.30 15.14
N GLY A 360 -19.81 -4.24 14.40
CA GLY A 360 -19.98 -4.18 12.94
C GLY A 360 -19.26 -5.29 12.18
N PHE A 361 -18.37 -6.03 12.86
CA PHE A 361 -17.71 -7.23 12.35
C PHE A 361 -18.23 -8.46 13.11
N ALA A 362 -19.19 -9.17 12.53
CA ALA A 362 -19.57 -10.50 13.01
C ALA A 362 -18.81 -11.56 12.19
N PRO A 363 -17.99 -12.44 12.81
CA PRO A 363 -17.52 -13.62 12.11
C PRO A 363 -18.75 -14.52 11.88
N SER A 364 -19.14 -14.74 10.63
CA SER A 364 -20.18 -15.73 10.32
C SER A 364 -19.64 -17.11 10.71
N SER A 365 -20.26 -17.74 11.71
CA SER A 365 -19.86 -19.03 12.30
C SER A 365 -20.07 -20.25 11.39
N HIS A 366 -20.17 -20.05 10.07
CA HIS A 366 -20.27 -21.10 9.06
C HIS A 366 -19.36 -20.75 7.88
N ASP A 367 -18.06 -21.02 8.02
CA ASP A 367 -17.22 -21.44 6.90
C ASP A 367 -15.96 -22.14 7.42
N ARG A 368 -16.08 -23.45 7.62
CA ARG A 368 -14.91 -24.33 7.61
C ARG A 368 -14.42 -24.38 6.17
N LEU A 369 -13.22 -23.85 5.94
CA LEU A 369 -12.23 -24.27 4.93
C LEU A 369 -12.79 -25.00 3.69
N LYS A 370 -12.92 -24.26 2.58
CA LYS A 370 -12.46 -24.76 1.26
C LYS A 370 -11.84 -23.60 0.44
N PRO A 371 -10.75 -23.88 -0.31
CA PRO A 371 -9.89 -22.86 -0.90
C PRO A 371 -10.47 -22.37 -2.23
N PHE A 372 -10.75 -21.08 -2.34
CA PHE A 372 -10.92 -20.42 -3.63
C PHE A 372 -9.82 -19.39 -3.81
N ALA A 373 -8.88 -19.74 -4.67
CA ALA A 373 -8.00 -18.79 -5.34
C ALA A 373 -8.82 -17.95 -6.32
N SER A 374 -8.72 -16.62 -6.23
CA SER A 374 -8.91 -15.68 -7.33
C SER A 374 -8.55 -14.28 -6.81
N LEU A 375 -7.48 -13.64 -7.30
CA LEU A 375 -7.44 -12.82 -8.53
C LEU A 375 -8.27 -11.54 -8.43
N ALA A 376 -7.57 -10.42 -8.22
CA ALA A 376 -7.64 -9.16 -8.97
C ALA A 376 -6.96 -8.07 -8.10
N TYR A 377 -5.81 -7.48 -8.44
CA TYR A 377 -5.47 -6.69 -9.63
C TYR A 377 -6.55 -5.66 -9.96
N LEU A 378 -6.36 -4.45 -9.43
CA LEU A 378 -6.13 -3.22 -10.18
C LEU A 378 -5.35 -2.25 -9.29
#